data_AF-A0A914E4G2-F1
#
_entry.id   AF-A0A914E4G2-F1
#
_cell.length_a   1.000
_cell.length_b   1.000
_cell.length_c   1.000
_cell.angle_alpha   90.00
_cell.angle_beta   90.00
_cell.angle_gamma   90.00
#
_symmetry.space_group_name_H-M   'P 1'
#
loop_
_entity.id
_entity.type
_entity.pdbx_description
1 polymer ?
#
loop_
_entity_poly.entity_id
_entity_poly.type
_entity_poly.pdbx_seq_one_letter_code
_entity_poly.pdbx_strand_id
1 'polypeptide(L)'
;MKHIIELKNKFVKLEVSEIDCAALAYLVYAQKSEKLALPMEIVDFKKNLVFKELHNFCVTNFGFDHGVVKYSNLLGLMHDLNELHNNFKDVFIIWKILDPTLLDVFDVAV
;
A
#
# COMPACT_ATOMS: atom_id res chain seq x y z
N MET A 1 -2.41 15.96 11.90
CA MET A 1 -2.22 15.01 13.03
C MET A 1 -3.41 14.08 13.25
N LYS A 2 -4.66 14.57 13.34
CA LYS A 2 -5.86 13.71 13.56
C LYS A 2 -6.02 12.57 12.54
N HIS A 3 -5.91 12.87 11.24
CA HIS A 3 -6.01 11.85 10.18
C HIS A 3 -4.94 10.76 10.23
N ILE A 4 -3.72 11.07 10.66
CA ILE A 4 -2.63 10.09 10.80
C ILE A 4 -2.94 9.10 11.93
N ILE A 5 -3.51 9.60 13.05
CA ILE A 5 -3.91 8.77 14.18
C ILE A 5 -5.07 7.85 13.79
N GLU A 6 -6.06 8.38 13.06
CA GLU A 6 -7.19 7.59 12.55
C GLU A 6 -6.73 6.48 11.60
N LEU A 7 -5.81 6.79 10.69
CA LEU A 7 -5.21 5.81 9.79
C LEU A 7 -4.46 4.73 10.58
N LYS A 8 -3.59 5.12 11.53
CA LYS A 8 -2.89 4.17 12.39
C LYS A 8 -3.85 3.22 13.13
N ASN A 9 -4.97 3.75 13.63
CA ASN A 9 -5.98 2.92 14.29
C ASN A 9 -6.65 1.94 13.32
N LYS A 10 -6.88 2.33 12.05
CA LYS A 10 -7.38 1.41 11.01
C LYS A 10 -6.39 0.28 10.74
N PHE A 11 -5.09 0.58 10.68
CA PHE A 11 -4.04 -0.43 10.50
C PHE A 11 -4.06 -1.50 11.59
N VAL A 12 -4.13 -1.08 12.86
CA VAL A 12 -4.22 -2.00 14.00
C VAL A 12 -5.52 -2.81 13.94
N LYS A 13 -6.65 -2.15 13.68
CA LYS A 13 -7.97 -2.81 13.63
C LYS A 13 -8.09 -3.85 12.52
N LEU A 14 -7.43 -3.61 11.38
CA LEU A 14 -7.48 -4.48 10.21
C LEU A 14 -6.38 -5.56 10.22
N GLU A 15 -5.58 -5.62 11.28
CA GLU A 15 -4.47 -6.57 11.43
C GLU A 15 -3.61 -6.57 10.15
N VAL A 16 -3.21 -5.38 9.72
CA VAL A 16 -2.41 -5.19 8.52
C VAL A 16 -1.04 -5.78 8.77
N SER A 17 -0.69 -6.80 7.99
CA SER A 17 0.60 -7.48 8.05
C SER A 17 1.68 -6.69 7.29
N GLU A 18 2.95 -7.08 7.47
CA GLU A 18 4.07 -6.50 6.71
C GLU A 18 3.88 -6.69 5.19
N ILE A 19 3.34 -7.84 4.77
CA ILE A 19 3.05 -8.13 3.35
C ILE A 19 1.96 -7.19 2.83
N ASP A 20 0.90 -6.97 3.61
CA ASP A 20 -0.17 -6.03 3.27
C ASP A 20 0.41 -4.61 3.13
N CYS A 21 1.26 -4.18 4.08
CA CYS A 21 1.94 -2.88 4.05
C CYS A 21 2.81 -2.71 2.81
N ALA A 22 3.64 -3.70 2.47
CA ALA A 22 4.51 -3.65 1.30
C ALA A 22 3.71 -3.56 -0.01
N ALA A 23 2.63 -4.34 -0.14
CA ALA A 23 1.75 -4.29 -1.29
C ALA A 23 1.06 -2.92 -1.43
N LEU A 24 0.51 -2.39 -0.33
CA LEU A 24 -0.12 -1.07 -0.31
C LEU A 24 0.87 0.05 -0.64
N ALA A 25 2.08 0.00 -0.09
CA ALA A 25 3.14 0.97 -0.36
C ALA A 25 3.52 0.99 -1.84
N TYR A 26 3.71 -0.19 -2.44
CA TYR A 26 4.00 -0.31 -3.87
C TYR A 26 2.85 0.27 -4.72
N LEU A 27 1.61 -0.11 -4.43
CA LEU A 27 0.44 0.31 -5.21
C LEU A 27 0.22 1.82 -5.15
N VAL A 28 0.36 2.43 -3.97
CA VAL A 28 0.27 3.89 -3.77
C VAL A 28 1.40 4.61 -4.52
N TYR A 29 2.63 4.10 -4.44
CA TYR A 29 3.76 4.69 -5.15
C TYR A 29 3.60 4.59 -6.69
N ALA A 30 3.19 3.43 -7.19
CA ALA A 30 3.01 3.15 -8.61
C ALA A 30 1.84 3.93 -9.25
N GLN A 31 0.93 4.52 -8.47
CA GLN A 31 -0.10 5.41 -8.99
C GLN A 31 0.46 6.74 -9.52
N LYS A 32 1.63 7.18 -9.04
CA LYS A 32 2.32 8.37 -9.58
C LYS A 32 3.41 7.95 -10.56
N SER A 33 2.99 7.30 -11.63
CA SER A 33 3.81 6.79 -12.73
C SER A 33 4.85 7.81 -13.26
N GLU A 34 4.57 9.11 -13.16
CA GLU A 34 5.48 10.20 -13.54
C GLU A 34 6.84 10.18 -12.79
N LYS A 35 6.93 9.51 -11.63
CA LYS A 35 8.18 9.36 -10.88
C LYS A 35 8.97 8.10 -11.23
N LEU A 36 8.33 7.15 -11.90
CA LEU A 36 8.94 5.90 -12.31
C LEU A 36 9.52 6.10 -13.70
N ALA A 37 10.85 5.95 -13.86
CA ALA A 37 11.51 5.94 -15.17
C ALA A 37 11.18 4.68 -16.00
N LEU A 38 9.94 4.20 -15.92
CA LEU A 38 9.43 2.99 -16.55
C LEU A 38 8.26 3.34 -17.47
N PRO A 39 8.10 2.65 -18.61
CA PRO A 39 6.92 2.75 -19.45
C PRO A 39 5.63 2.50 -18.64
N MET A 40 4.59 3.29 -18.91
CA MET A 40 3.31 3.21 -18.20
C MET A 40 2.69 1.81 -18.29
N GLU A 41 2.82 1.13 -19.43
CA GLU A 41 2.36 -0.25 -19.64
C GLU A 41 3.02 -1.24 -18.66
N ILE A 42 4.31 -1.06 -18.37
CA ILE A 42 5.04 -1.91 -17.41
C ILE A 42 4.56 -1.63 -15.99
N VAL A 43 4.30 -0.36 -15.66
CA VAL A 43 3.77 0.05 -14.36
C VAL A 43 2.38 -0.55 -14.13
N ASP A 44 1.49 -0.46 -15.12
CA ASP A 44 0.14 -1.01 -15.01
C ASP A 44 0.13 -2.54 -14.97
N PHE A 45 0.99 -3.20 -15.75
CA PHE A 45 1.18 -4.66 -15.65
C PHE A 45 1.58 -5.07 -14.23
N LYS A 46 2.59 -4.41 -13.64
CA LYS A 46 3.05 -4.73 -12.29
C LYS A 46 2.01 -4.42 -11.21
N LYS A 47 1.27 -3.31 -11.34
CA LYS A 47 0.14 -3.00 -10.43
C LYS A 47 -0.91 -4.11 -10.46
N ASN A 48 -1.33 -4.53 -11.65
CA ASN A 48 -2.32 -5.60 -11.80
C ASN A 48 -1.82 -6.92 -11.22
N LEU A 49 -0.52 -7.22 -11.37
CA LEU A 49 0.09 -8.38 -10.74
C LEU A 49 0.02 -8.29 -9.20
N VAL A 50 0.40 -7.15 -8.62
CA VAL A 50 0.36 -6.96 -7.16
C VAL A 50 -1.08 -7.02 -6.62
N PHE A 51 -2.07 -6.45 -7.31
CA PHE A 51 -3.48 -6.59 -6.93
C PHE A 51 -3.92 -8.06 -6.91
N LYS A 52 -3.56 -8.82 -7.94
CA LYS A 52 -3.89 -10.24 -8.05
C LYS A 52 -3.23 -11.04 -6.93
N GLU A 53 -1.94 -10.84 -6.68
CA GLU A 53 -1.21 -11.56 -5.64
C GLU A 53 -1.71 -11.20 -4.24
N LEU A 54 -2.06 -9.93 -3.99
CA LEU A 54 -2.63 -9.52 -2.71
C LEU A 54 -4.01 -10.16 -2.47
N HIS A 55 -4.85 -10.22 -3.50
CA HIS A 55 -6.13 -10.93 -3.43
C HIS A 55 -5.93 -12.42 -3.14
N ASN A 56 -5.03 -13.08 -3.88
CA ASN A 56 -4.71 -14.49 -3.69
C ASN A 56 -4.16 -14.76 -2.28
N PHE A 57 -3.27 -13.90 -1.80
CA PHE A 57 -2.74 -13.97 -0.44
C PHE A 57 -3.86 -13.89 0.60
N CYS A 58 -4.79 -12.94 0.46
CA CYS A 58 -5.92 -12.81 1.37
C CYS A 58 -6.83 -14.05 1.34
N VAL A 59 -7.21 -14.53 0.16
CA VAL A 59 -8.06 -15.71 0.02
C VAL A 59 -7.39 -16.99 0.53
N THR A 60 -6.08 -17.14 0.29
CA THR A 60 -5.33 -18.32 0.72
C THR A 60 -5.17 -18.38 2.24
N ASN A 61 -4.89 -17.25 2.89
CA ASN A 61 -4.63 -17.21 4.33
C ASN A 61 -5.89 -17.13 5.20
N PHE A 62 -6.97 -16.56 4.68
CA PHE A 62 -8.20 -16.30 5.47
C PHE A 62 -9.42 -17.07 4.95
N GLY A 63 -9.30 -17.82 3.85
CA GLY A 63 -10.42 -18.43 3.15
C GLY A 63 -11.15 -17.44 2.25
N PHE A 64 -12.06 -17.93 1.39
CA PHE A 64 -12.71 -17.10 0.38
C PHE A 64 -13.50 -15.93 0.99
N ASP A 65 -14.44 -16.20 1.88
CA ASP A 65 -15.33 -15.17 2.42
C ASP A 65 -14.57 -14.09 3.21
N HIS A 66 -13.70 -14.50 4.14
CA HIS A 66 -12.95 -13.56 4.96
C HIS A 66 -11.77 -12.92 4.20
N GLY A 67 -11.17 -13.63 3.25
CA GLY A 67 -10.12 -13.11 2.39
C GLY A 67 -10.61 -12.00 1.47
N VAL A 68 -11.79 -12.14 0.87
CA VAL A 68 -12.41 -11.09 0.05
C VAL A 68 -12.72 -9.85 0.89
N VAL A 69 -13.18 -10.02 2.13
CA VAL A 69 -13.42 -8.90 3.05
C VAL A 69 -12.10 -8.22 3.44
N LYS A 70 -11.06 -8.97 3.79
CA LYS A 70 -9.74 -8.40 4.10
C LYS A 70 -9.18 -7.64 2.90
N TYR A 71 -9.23 -8.23 1.70
CA TYR A 71 -8.80 -7.57 0.47
C TYR A 71 -9.55 -6.25 0.23
N SER A 72 -10.87 -6.26 0.39
CA SER A 72 -11.69 -5.04 0.24
C SER A 72 -11.33 -3.96 1.25
N ASN A 73 -11.04 -4.34 2.50
CA ASN A 73 -10.58 -3.41 3.53
C ASN A 73 -9.20 -2.81 3.19
N LEU A 74 -8.29 -3.62 2.64
CA LEU A 74 -6.97 -3.14 2.18
C LEU A 74 -7.11 -2.15 1.02
N LEU A 75 -8.03 -2.38 0.08
CA LEU A 75 -8.32 -1.40 -0.98
C LEU A 75 -8.85 -0.07 -0.42
N GLY A 76 -9.69 -0.12 0.63
CA GLY A 76 -10.12 1.08 1.36
C GLY A 76 -8.94 1.83 2.00
N LEU A 77 -8.03 1.11 2.66
CA LEU A 77 -6.80 1.70 3.19
C LEU A 77 -5.92 2.31 2.10
N MET A 78 -5.81 1.66 0.93
CA MET A 78 -5.07 2.20 -0.21
C MET A 78 -5.62 3.56 -0.66
N HIS A 79 -6.94 3.73 -0.65
CA HIS A 79 -7.57 5.00 -0.99
C HIS A 79 -7.21 6.10 0.01
N ASP A 80 -7.35 5.82 1.32
CA ASP A 80 -6.97 6.74 2.39
C ASP A 80 -5.49 7.15 2.30
N LEU A 81 -4.61 6.18 1.99
CA LEU A 81 -3.18 6.41 1.81
C LEU A 81 -2.87 7.31 0.60
N ASN A 82 -3.57 7.11 -0.52
CA ASN A 82 -3.41 7.96 -1.69
C ASN A 82 -3.89 9.39 -1.44
N GLU A 83 -4.98 9.57 -0.71
CA GLU A 83 -5.47 10.88 -0.30
C GLU A 83 -4.43 11.59 0.59
N LEU A 84 -3.91 10.88 1.60
CA LEU A 84 -2.85 11.39 2.46
C LEU A 84 -1.59 11.74 1.64
N HIS A 85 -1.21 10.88 0.70
CA HIS A 85 -0.04 11.11 -0.14
C HIS A 85 -0.19 12.36 -1.02
N ASN A 86 -1.39 12.60 -1.56
CA ASN A 86 -1.69 13.79 -2.35
C ASN A 86 -1.68 15.07 -1.52
N ASN A 87 -2.17 15.00 -0.29
CA ASN A 87 -2.25 16.15 0.60
C ASN A 87 -0.91 16.55 1.22
N PHE A 88 -0.03 15.58 1.48
CA PHE A 88 1.22 15.84 2.21
C PHE A 88 2.49 15.82 1.34
N LYS A 89 2.42 15.45 0.06
CA LYS A 89 3.56 15.26 -0.88
C LYS A 89 4.70 14.33 -0.41
N ASP A 90 4.73 13.95 0.86
CA ASP A 90 5.78 13.14 1.48
C ASP A 90 5.36 11.67 1.60
N VAL A 91 5.61 10.89 0.55
CA VAL A 91 5.56 9.40 0.56
C VAL A 91 6.31 8.84 1.77
N PHE A 92 7.43 9.49 2.13
CA PHE A 92 8.30 9.09 3.23
C PHE A 92 7.57 9.01 4.57
N ILE A 93 6.56 9.84 4.83
CA ILE A 93 5.79 9.78 6.09
C ILE A 93 4.90 8.54 6.10
N ILE A 94 4.27 8.21 4.96
CA ILE A 94 3.46 6.99 4.84
C ILE A 94 4.33 5.77 5.10
N TRP A 95 5.54 5.74 4.54
CA TRP A 95 6.44 4.62 4.70
C TRP A 95 7.01 4.51 6.10
N LYS A 96 7.34 5.63 6.74
CA LYS A 96 7.72 5.68 8.15
C LYS A 96 6.59 5.25 9.10
N ILE A 97 5.33 5.36 8.66
CA ILE A 97 4.15 4.85 9.38
C ILE A 97 3.93 3.36 9.12
N LEU A 98 4.18 2.89 7.89
CA LEU A 98 3.95 1.51 7.47
C LEU A 98 5.03 0.54 7.95
N ASP A 99 6.31 0.92 7.84
CA ASP A 99 7.46 0.17 8.30
C ASP A 99 8.74 1.06 8.27
N PRO A 100 9.35 1.38 9.42
CA PRO A 100 10.60 2.13 9.49
C PRO A 100 11.79 1.46 8.80
N THR A 101 11.75 0.14 8.59
CA THR A 101 12.85 -0.64 7.99
C THR A 101 12.82 -0.65 6.46
N LEU A 102 11.68 -0.33 5.84
CA LEU A 102 11.56 -0.18 4.39
C LEU A 102 12.28 1.06 3.84
N LEU A 103 12.74 1.98 4.70
CA LEU A 103 13.52 3.15 4.27
C LEU A 103 14.85 2.75 3.62
N ASP A 104 15.50 1.68 4.08
CA ASP A 104 16.78 1.19 3.55
C ASP A 104 16.64 0.60 2.13
N VAL A 105 15.44 0.17 1.73
CA VAL A 105 15.19 -0.44 0.41
C VAL A 105 15.08 0.62 -0.69
N PHE A 106 14.82 1.87 -0.33
CA PHE A 106 14.58 2.96 -1.30
C PHE A 106 15.51 4.16 -1.16
N ASP A 107 16.55 4.04 -0.33
CA ASP A 107 17.74 4.91 -0.34
C ASP A 107 18.61 4.74 -1.62
N VAL A 108 18.00 4.29 -2.72
CA VAL A 108 18.57 4.35 -4.07
C VAL A 108 17.79 5.37 -4.90
N ALA A 109 17.87 6.64 -4.51
CA ALA A 109 17.82 7.81 -5.40
C ALA A 109 17.77 9.10 -4.56
N VAL A 110 18.93 9.56 -4.11
CA VAL A 110 19.20 11.00 -3.92
C VAL A 110 19.38 11.61 -5.29
#